data_AF-A0A3D4WNP1-F1
#
_entry.id   AF-A0A3D4WNP1-F1
#
_cell.length_a   1.000
_cell.length_b   1.000
_cell.length_c   1.000
_cell.angle_alpha   90.00
_cell.angle_beta   90.00
_cell.angle_gamma   90.00
#
_symmetry.space_group_name_H-M   'P 1'
#
loop_
_entity.id
_entity.type
_entity.pdbx_description
1 polymer ?
#
loop_
_entity_poly.entity_id
_entity_poly.type
_entity_poly.pdbx_seq_one_letter_code
_entity_poly.pdbx_strand_id
1 'polypeptide(L)'
;TGGLKPHLVILMDIDPKVGLARAGMRGLPDRLEQESIDFHERVRLGFQELAAKEPSRYLVLDATRDEKELAEEIAAKVAALLPPLAKTEEPEPERAERVRTPALS
;
A
#
# COMPACT_ATOMS: atom_id res chain seq x y z
N THR A 1 20.82 -2.13 5.16
CA THR A 1 19.99 -0.91 5.34
C THR A 1 20.51 -0.17 6.56
N GLY A 2 20.86 1.11 6.46
CA GLY A 2 21.53 1.86 7.55
C GLY A 2 20.63 2.19 8.75
N GLY A 3 19.95 1.20 9.33
CA GLY A 3 19.01 1.39 10.45
C GLY A 3 17.66 1.99 10.07
N LEU A 4 17.44 2.33 8.79
CA LEU A 4 16.17 2.84 8.30
C LEU A 4 15.05 1.81 8.47
N LYS A 5 13.97 2.26 9.10
CA LYS A 5 12.73 1.50 9.30
C LYS A 5 11.58 2.25 8.61
N PRO A 6 10.58 1.54 8.06
CA PRO A 6 9.40 2.20 7.49
C PRO A 6 8.64 2.98 8.56
N HIS A 7 8.01 4.09 8.18
CA HIS A 7 7.15 4.87 9.09
C HIS A 7 5.80 4.18 9.34
N LEU A 8 5.34 3.37 8.39
CA LEU A 8 4.10 2.60 8.45
C LEU A 8 4.33 1.24 7.78
N VAL A 9 3.80 0.18 8.37
CA VAL A 9 3.67 -1.14 7.77
C VAL A 9 2.20 -1.52 7.79
N ILE A 10 1.64 -1.86 6.63
CA ILE A 10 0.28 -2.37 6.53
C ILE A 10 0.37 -3.89 6.46
N LEU A 11 -0.12 -4.56 7.49
CA LEU A 11 -0.15 -6.02 7.57
C LEU A 11 -1.56 -6.50 7.25
N MET A 12 -1.72 -7.12 6.08
CA MET A 12 -2.96 -7.78 5.67
C MET A 12 -2.98 -9.19 6.31
N ASP A 13 -3.61 -9.31 7.47
CA ASP A 13 -3.73 -10.59 8.17
C ASP A 13 -4.82 -11.45 7.54
N ILE A 14 -4.47 -12.68 7.18
CA ILE A 14 -5.42 -13.64 6.60
C ILE A 14 -5.01 -15.06 6.98
N ASP A 15 -6.01 -15.92 7.14
CA ASP A 15 -5.76 -17.35 7.26
C ASP A 15 -5.01 -17.87 6.02
N PRO A 16 -3.88 -18.59 6.19
CA PRO A 16 -3.09 -19.07 5.06
C PRO A 16 -3.87 -19.94 4.06
N LYS A 17 -4.84 -20.74 4.51
CA LYS A 17 -5.64 -21.58 3.60
C LYS A 17 -6.51 -20.72 2.70
N VAL A 18 -7.12 -19.67 3.27
CA VAL A 18 -7.90 -18.70 2.51
C VAL A 18 -7.02 -17.90 1.55
N GLY A 19 -5.85 -17.46 2.02
CA GLY A 19 -4.87 -16.72 1.21
C GLY A 19 -4.37 -17.51 0.00
N LEU A 20 -3.94 -18.76 0.21
CA LEU A 20 -3.46 -19.66 -0.85
C LEU A 20 -4.56 -20.00 -1.85
N ALA A 21 -5.79 -20.25 -1.39
CA ALA A 21 -6.92 -20.47 -2.28
C ALA A 21 -7.19 -19.26 -3.19
N ARG A 22 -7.05 -18.03 -2.66
CA ARG A 22 -7.16 -16.79 -3.46
C ARG A 22 -6.01 -16.61 -4.44
N ALA A 23 -4.78 -16.91 -4.02
CA ALA A 23 -3.59 -16.81 -4.88
C ALA A 23 -3.66 -17.78 -6.07
N GLY A 24 -4.09 -19.02 -5.84
CA GLY A 24 -4.24 -20.03 -6.90
C GLY A 24 -5.26 -19.64 -7.99
N MET A 25 -6.21 -18.74 -7.70
CA MET A 25 -7.12 -18.21 -8.72
C MET A 25 -6.45 -17.18 -9.65
N ARG A 26 -5.32 -16.58 -9.23
CA ARG A 26 -4.63 -15.50 -9.95
C ARG A 26 -3.58 -15.99 -10.93
N GLY A 27 -3.19 -17.27 -10.88
CA GLY A 27 -2.25 -17.85 -11.84
C GLY A 27 -1.45 -19.03 -11.28
N LEU A 28 -0.32 -19.32 -11.95
CA LEU A 28 0.62 -20.35 -11.50
C LEU A 28 1.27 -19.92 -10.17
N PRO A 29 1.25 -20.79 -9.15
CA PRO A 29 1.81 -20.43 -7.86
C PRO A 29 3.33 -20.29 -7.93
N ASP A 30 3.86 -19.24 -7.31
CA ASP A 30 5.30 -19.04 -7.22
C ASP A 30 5.95 -19.99 -6.20
N ARG A 31 7.28 -19.91 -6.06
CA ARG A 31 8.01 -20.79 -5.15
C ARG A 31 7.54 -20.66 -3.69
N LEU A 32 7.16 -19.47 -3.25
CA LEU A 32 6.71 -19.24 -1.88
C LEU A 32 5.29 -19.76 -1.67
N GLU A 33 4.42 -19.63 -2.68
CA GLU A 33 3.04 -20.15 -2.63
C GLU A 33 2.97 -21.68 -2.68
N GLN A 34 4.05 -22.35 -3.09
CA GLN A 34 4.18 -23.81 -3.10
C GLN A 34 4.69 -24.39 -1.76
N GLU A 35 5.05 -23.54 -0.80
CA GLU A 35 5.50 -23.99 0.52
C GLU A 35 4.36 -24.64 1.32
N SER A 36 4.71 -25.35 2.40
CA SER A 36 3.71 -26.05 3.20
C SER A 36 2.79 -25.09 3.96
N ILE A 37 1.59 -25.55 4.32
CA ILE A 37 0.66 -24.75 5.12
C ILE A 37 1.30 -24.31 6.45
N ASP A 38 2.05 -25.20 7.11
CA ASP A 38 2.77 -24.90 8.35
C ASP A 38 3.82 -23.80 8.16
N PHE A 39 4.45 -23.71 6.98
CA PHE A 39 5.36 -22.61 6.67
C PHE A 39 4.60 -21.29 6.66
N HIS A 40 3.47 -21.21 5.97
CA HIS A 40 2.66 -20.00 5.92
C HIS A 40 2.07 -19.61 7.28
N GLU A 41 1.68 -20.58 8.11
CA GLU A 41 1.25 -20.33 9.49
C GLU A 41 2.37 -19.71 10.33
N ARG A 42 3.60 -20.24 10.24
CA ARG A 42 4.77 -19.64 10.92
C ARG A 42 5.06 -18.23 10.42
N VAL A 43 4.94 -17.99 9.11
CA VAL A 43 5.13 -16.65 8.53
C VAL A 43 4.09 -15.67 9.07
N ARG A 44 2.81 -16.06 9.08
CA ARG A 44 1.72 -15.24 9.64
C ARG A 44 1.99 -14.89 11.10
N LEU A 45 2.30 -15.89 11.93
CA LEU A 45 2.62 -15.68 13.35
C LEU A 45 3.81 -14.73 13.54
N GLY A 46 4.88 -14.90 12.74
CA GLY A 46 6.04 -14.00 12.79
C GLY A 46 5.67 -12.54 12.50
N PHE A 47 4.82 -12.28 11.52
CA PHE A 47 4.34 -10.91 11.25
C PHE A 47 3.43 -10.37 12.36
N GLN A 48 2.55 -11.20 12.92
CA GLN A 48 1.71 -10.80 14.06
C GLN A 48 2.55 -10.44 15.29
N GLU A 49 3.61 -11.20 15.58
CA GLU A 49 4.55 -10.88 16.66
C GLU A 49 5.30 -9.56 16.42
N LEU A 50 5.72 -9.29 15.18
CA LEU A 50 6.36 -8.02 14.83
C LEU A 50 5.39 -6.84 15.01
N ALA A 51 4.13 -7.01 14.59
CA ALA A 51 3.10 -6.01 14.77
C ALA A 51 2.79 -5.74 16.25
N ALA A 52 2.72 -6.79 17.07
CA ALA A 52 2.53 -6.67 18.51
C ALA A 52 3.69 -5.96 19.22
N LYS A 53 4.93 -6.11 18.72
CA LYS A 53 6.13 -5.44 19.27
C LYS A 53 6.21 -3.95 18.88
N GLU A 54 5.65 -3.55 17.76
CA GLU A 54 5.72 -2.17 17.25
C GLU A 54 4.34 -1.61 16.81
N PRO A 55 3.33 -1.59 17.70
CA PRO A 55 1.93 -1.31 17.34
C PRO A 55 1.69 0.11 16.80
N SER A 56 2.59 1.06 17.09
CA SER A 56 2.51 2.42 16.51
C SER A 56 2.89 2.47 15.04
N ARG A 57 3.66 1.49 14.55
CA ARG A 57 4.12 1.40 13.15
C ARG A 57 3.25 0.47 12.31
N TYR A 58 2.66 -0.55 12.91
CA TYR A 58 1.84 -1.51 12.18
C TYR A 58 0.37 -1.11 12.17
N LEU A 59 -0.23 -1.08 10.99
CA LEU A 59 -1.67 -1.15 10.80
C LEU A 59 -2.00 -2.59 10.40
N VAL A 60 -2.58 -3.37 11.32
CA VAL A 60 -3.00 -4.75 11.05
C VAL A 60 -4.46 -4.75 10.63
N LEU A 61 -4.74 -5.32 9.45
CA LEU A 61 -6.07 -5.35 8.86
C LEU A 61 -6.48 -6.79 8.59
N ASP A 62 -7.73 -7.13 8.94
CA ASP A 62 -8.34 -8.39 8.53
C ASP A 62 -8.62 -8.37 7.03
N ALA A 63 -7.82 -9.13 6.27
CA ALA A 63 -7.91 -9.17 4.81
C ALA A 63 -9.07 -10.05 4.29
N THR A 64 -9.94 -10.54 5.18
CA THR A 64 -11.21 -11.16 4.80
C THR A 64 -12.33 -10.14 4.57
N ARG A 65 -12.16 -8.90 5.05
CA ARG A 65 -13.08 -7.77 4.85
C ARG A 65 -13.16 -7.34 3.38
N ASP A 66 -14.15 -6.50 3.09
CA ASP A 66 -14.36 -5.91 1.78
C ASP A 66 -13.17 -5.05 1.34
N GLU A 67 -12.81 -5.14 0.05
CA GLU A 67 -11.66 -4.45 -0.53
C GLU A 67 -11.78 -2.93 -0.45
N LYS A 68 -12.99 -2.39 -0.67
CA LYS A 68 -13.23 -0.95 -0.64
C LYS A 68 -13.07 -0.40 0.77
N GLU A 69 -13.63 -1.10 1.76
CA GLU A 69 -13.46 -0.71 3.17
C GLU A 69 -11.98 -0.69 3.58
N LEU A 70 -11.23 -1.73 3.22
CA LEU A 70 -9.80 -1.84 3.50
C LEU A 70 -9.01 -0.72 2.80
N ALA A 71 -9.34 -0.42 1.55
CA ALA A 71 -8.70 0.65 0.78
C ALA A 71 -8.95 2.03 1.41
N GLU A 72 -10.18 2.31 1.86
CA GLU A 72 -10.52 3.56 2.54
C GLU A 72 -9.76 3.73 3.87
N GLU A 73 -9.68 2.66 4.66
CA GLU A 73 -8.95 2.66 5.94
C GLU A 73 -7.44 2.88 5.73
N ILE A 74 -6.85 2.19 4.74
CA ILE A 74 -5.45 2.37 4.35
C ILE A 74 -5.20 3.80 3.88
N ALA A 75 -6.05 4.33 3.00
CA ALA A 75 -5.91 5.67 2.46
C ALA A 75 -5.97 6.72 3.58
N ALA A 76 -6.90 6.58 4.52
CA ALA A 76 -7.01 7.46 5.68
C ALA A 76 -5.74 7.42 6.55
N LYS A 77 -5.20 6.22 6.81
CA LYS A 77 -3.97 6.07 7.61
C LYS A 77 -2.76 6.71 6.92
N VAL A 78 -2.62 6.51 5.61
CA VAL A 78 -1.52 7.09 4.83
C VAL A 78 -1.66 8.61 4.75
N ALA A 79 -2.86 9.14 4.50
CA ALA A 79 -3.10 10.58 4.45
C ALA A 79 -2.71 11.28 5.76
N ALA A 80 -2.96 10.66 6.91
CA ALA A 80 -2.57 11.20 8.21
C ALA A 80 -1.04 11.28 8.44
N LEU A 81 -0.24 10.57 7.65
CA LEU A 81 1.24 10.58 7.73
C LEU A 81 1.87 11.54 6.71
N LEU A 82 1.13 11.94 5.69
CA LEU A 82 1.63 12.80 4.63
C LEU A 82 1.36 14.27 4.99
N PRO A 83 2.26 15.19 4.59
CA PRO A 83 1.92 16.59 4.63
C PRO A 83 0.71 16.85 3.71
N PRO A 84 -0.07 17.93 3.95
CA PRO A 84 -1.10 18.35 3.02
C PRO A 84 -0.48 18.46 1.63
N LEU A 85 -1.06 17.76 0.64
CA LEU A 85 -0.64 17.93 -0.73
C LEU A 85 -0.87 19.40 -1.07
N ALA A 86 0.21 20.10 -1.43
CA ALA A 86 0.07 21.44 -2.00
C ALA A 86 -0.92 21.31 -3.15
N LYS A 87 -1.96 22.16 -3.16
CA LYS A 87 -2.87 22.21 -4.30
C LYS A 87 -1.98 22.46 -5.52
N THR A 88 -1.97 21.52 -6.47
CA THR A 88 -1.41 21.79 -7.78
C THR A 88 -2.22 22.96 -8.32
N GLU A 89 -1.61 24.13 -8.41
CA GLU A 89 -2.17 25.22 -9.20
C GLU A 89 -2.33 24.64 -10.61
N GLU A 90 -3.58 24.42 -11.03
CA GLU A 90 -3.87 24.14 -12.43
C GLU A 90 -3.20 25.26 -13.23
N PRO A 91 -2.41 24.94 -14.28
CA PRO A 91 -1.73 25.99 -15.01
C PRO A 91 -2.78 26.96 -15.57
N GLU A 92 -2.72 28.21 -15.10
CA GLU A 92 -3.58 29.28 -15.62
C GLU A 92 -3.49 29.32 -17.16
N PRO A 93 -4.62 29.44 -17.87
CA PRO A 93 -4.68 29.41 -19.32
C PRO A 93 -3.91 30.55 -20.02
N GLU A 94 -3.34 31.49 -19.27
CA GLU A 94 -2.71 32.71 -19.79
C GLU A 94 -1.31 32.51 -20.40
N ARG A 95 -0.63 31.38 -20.15
CA ARG A 95 0.66 31.08 -20.82
C ARG A 95 0.53 30.64 -22.29
N ALA A 96 -0.67 30.31 -22.76
CA ALA A 96 -0.89 29.92 -24.16
C ALA A 96 -0.93 31.11 -25.14
N GLU A 97 -1.11 32.35 -24.66
CA GLU A 97 -1.37 33.50 -25.53
C GLU A 97 -0.16 34.44 -25.76
N ARG A 98 0.95 34.27 -25.02
CA ARG A 98 2.14 35.14 -25.14
C ARG A 98 3.15 34.77 -26.23
N VAL A 99 2.87 33.80 -27.11
CA VAL A 99 3.74 33.44 -28.26
C VAL A 99 3.21 33.97 -29.59
N ARG A 100 2.74 35.23 -29.63
CA ARG A 100 2.53 35.95 -30.90
C ARG A 100 2.95 37.40 -30.80
N THR A 101 4.17 37.69 -31.22
CA THR A 101 4.60 39.03 -31.68
C THR A 101 5.95 38.89 -32.40
N PRO A 102 6.33 39.77 -33.34
CA PRO A 102 5.66 40.27 -34.55
C PRO A 102 6.49 39.95 -35.82
N ALA A 103 5.96 40.21 -37.02
CA ALA A 103 6.80 40.44 -38.21
C ALA A 103 6.35 41.74 -38.89
N LEU A 104 7.15 42.79 -38.68
CA LEU A 104 7.16 44.02 -39.48
C LEU A 104 8.28 43.88 -40.51
N SER A 105 7.92 43.87 -41.78
CA SER A 105 8.54 44.58 -42.93
C SER A 105 7.96 44.02 -44.23
#